data_AF-A0AAU8TUS3-F1
#
_entry.id   AF-A0AAU8TUS3-F1
#
_cell.length_a   1.000
_cell.length_b   1.000
_cell.length_c   1.000
_cell.angle_alpha   90.00
_cell.angle_beta   90.00
_cell.angle_gamma   90.00
#
_symmetry.space_group_name_H-M   'P 1'
#
loop_
_entity.id
_entity.type
_entity.pdbx_description
1 polymer ?
#
loop_
_entity_poly.entity_id
_entity_poly.type
_entity_poly.pdbx_seq_one_letter_code
_entity_poly.pdbx_strand_id
1 'polypeptide(L)'
;MSEEKNAFRESAIEAISDMAQHLPLDCELLVVACRPGKKDFDLVLPSPESNLNNALDALRRNGLSIDGDNDYKRDLLDCAVGAMAFGSQGNNRPPAGHWGQRFWDIGRGEAEAREELIAALKLNRENLRACQATIHLCGGFDPAYVNDAQAAMKVADEALAKFSI
;
A
#
# COMPACT_ATOMS: atom_id res chain seq x y z
N MET A 1 2.27 27.63 -22.42
CA MET A 1 3.35 27.91 -21.46
C MET A 1 3.41 29.41 -21.23
N SER A 2 3.74 29.88 -20.03
CA SER A 2 3.98 31.32 -19.81
C SER A 2 5.17 31.79 -20.66
N GLU A 3 5.20 33.06 -21.03
CA GLU A 3 6.31 33.65 -21.80
C GLU A 3 7.65 33.43 -21.10
N GLU A 4 7.70 33.59 -19.77
CA GLU A 4 8.87 33.32 -18.95
C GLU A 4 9.38 31.88 -19.07
N LYS A 5 8.46 30.90 -19.07
CA LYS A 5 8.81 29.48 -19.19
C LYS A 5 9.32 29.15 -20.59
N ASN A 6 8.77 29.78 -21.63
CA ASN A 6 9.25 29.63 -23.00
C ASN A 6 10.66 30.23 -23.16
N ALA A 7 10.88 31.44 -22.67
CA ALA A 7 12.18 32.09 -22.72
C ALA A 7 13.25 31.26 -21.98
N PHE A 8 12.93 30.75 -20.78
CA PHE A 8 13.84 29.86 -20.07
C PHE A 8 14.08 28.54 -20.82
N ARG A 9 13.04 27.96 -21.44
CA ARG A 9 13.19 26.73 -22.23
C ARG A 9 14.16 26.93 -23.41
N GLU A 10 14.02 28.01 -24.15
CA GLU A 10 14.91 28.32 -25.29
C GLU A 10 16.36 28.48 -24.83
N SER A 11 16.58 29.30 -23.79
CA SER A 11 17.91 29.49 -23.21
C SER A 11 18.51 28.18 -22.65
N ALA A 12 17.69 27.34 -22.01
CA ALA A 12 18.13 26.05 -21.52
C ALA A 12 18.52 25.09 -22.65
N ILE A 13 17.78 25.07 -23.76
CA ILE A 13 18.11 24.23 -24.93
C ILE A 13 19.46 24.64 -25.54
N GLU A 14 19.70 25.95 -25.67
CA GLU A 14 21.00 26.46 -26.14
C GLU A 14 22.14 26.02 -25.23
N ALA A 15 22.00 26.23 -23.91
CA ALA A 15 23.04 25.87 -22.94
C ALA A 15 23.26 24.35 -22.80
N ILE A 16 22.20 23.54 -22.92
CA ILE A 16 22.30 22.07 -22.84
C ILE A 16 23.22 21.53 -23.92
N SER A 17 23.23 22.13 -25.11
CA SER A 17 24.08 21.70 -26.22
C SER A 17 25.57 21.83 -25.89
N ASP A 18 25.96 22.89 -25.20
CA ASP A 18 27.34 23.09 -24.75
C ASP A 18 27.69 22.14 -23.59
N MET A 19 26.79 21.96 -22.63
CA MET A 19 26.98 21.01 -21.52
C MET A 19 27.15 19.57 -22.02
N ALA A 20 26.36 19.16 -23.02
CA ALA A 20 26.38 17.82 -23.59
C ALA A 20 27.73 17.49 -24.24
N GLN A 21 28.46 18.47 -24.77
CA GLN A 21 29.80 18.25 -25.36
C GLN A 21 30.85 17.80 -24.35
N HIS A 22 30.63 18.07 -23.06
CA HIS A 22 31.52 17.68 -21.97
C HIS A 22 31.06 16.41 -21.25
N LEU A 23 29.93 15.85 -21.66
CA LEU A 23 29.37 14.66 -21.04
C LEU A 23 30.13 13.42 -21.54
N PRO A 24 30.59 12.51 -20.65
CA PRO A 24 31.17 11.24 -21.08
C PRO A 24 30.20 10.42 -21.93
N LEU A 25 30.75 9.53 -22.75
CA LEU A 25 29.96 8.53 -23.47
C LEU A 25 29.06 7.76 -22.50
N ASP A 26 27.86 7.40 -22.96
CA ASP A 26 26.84 6.64 -22.23
C ASP A 26 26.23 7.32 -20.99
N CYS A 27 26.51 8.61 -20.78
CA CYS A 27 25.86 9.39 -19.74
C CYS A 27 24.64 10.14 -20.29
N GLU A 28 23.64 10.34 -19.42
CA GLU A 28 22.43 11.10 -19.74
C GLU A 28 22.46 12.47 -19.06
N LEU A 29 22.06 13.52 -19.79
CA LEU A 29 21.85 14.86 -19.23
C LEU A 29 20.34 15.15 -19.14
N LEU A 30 19.92 15.64 -17.97
CA LEU A 30 18.56 16.10 -17.71
C LEU A 30 18.60 17.46 -17.01
N VAL A 31 17.79 18.39 -17.51
CA VAL A 31 17.56 19.68 -16.85
C VAL A 31 16.15 19.70 -16.29
N VAL A 32 16.05 19.96 -14.98
CA VAL A 32 14.77 20.11 -14.28
C VAL A 32 14.75 21.48 -13.61
N ALA A 33 13.78 22.31 -13.99
CA ALA A 33 13.46 23.54 -13.30
C ALA A 33 12.03 23.43 -12.78
N CYS A 34 11.85 23.47 -11.47
CA CYS A 34 10.54 23.32 -10.84
C CYS A 34 10.23 24.47 -9.90
N ARG A 35 8.95 24.80 -9.76
CA ARG A 35 8.49 25.70 -8.70
C ARG A 35 8.08 24.86 -7.49
N PRO A 36 8.63 25.11 -6.29
CA PRO A 36 8.24 24.36 -5.10
C PRO A 36 6.72 24.39 -4.89
N GLY A 37 6.11 23.20 -4.79
CA GLY A 37 4.68 23.01 -4.50
C GLY A 37 3.71 23.42 -5.61
N LYS A 38 4.17 23.80 -6.81
CA LYS A 38 3.29 24.19 -7.93
C LYS A 38 3.81 23.68 -9.27
N LYS A 39 2.92 23.05 -10.04
CA LYS A 39 3.25 22.48 -11.37
C LYS A 39 3.24 23.50 -12.51
N ASP A 40 2.94 24.77 -12.24
CA ASP A 40 2.75 25.80 -13.26
C ASP A 40 4.05 26.16 -13.99
N PHE A 41 5.19 26.03 -13.33
CA PHE A 41 6.51 26.31 -13.93
C PHE A 41 7.33 25.08 -14.33
N ASP A 42 6.94 23.87 -13.91
CA ASP A 42 7.77 22.68 -14.06
C ASP A 42 8.21 22.42 -15.51
N LEU A 43 9.52 22.50 -15.75
CA LEU A 43 10.17 22.23 -17.01
C LEU A 43 11.11 21.02 -16.83
N VAL A 44 10.94 20.02 -17.68
CA VAL A 44 11.80 18.84 -17.75
C VAL A 44 12.33 18.75 -19.19
N LEU A 45 13.64 18.87 -19.36
CA LEU A 45 14.33 18.76 -20.65
C LEU A 45 15.27 17.54 -20.62
N PRO A 46 14.77 16.38 -21.08
CA PRO A 46 15.58 15.18 -21.28
C PRO A 46 16.43 15.27 -22.55
N SER A 47 17.61 14.66 -22.54
CA SER A 47 18.35 14.35 -23.79
C SER A 47 17.61 13.26 -24.60
N PRO A 48 17.80 13.18 -25.93
CA PRO A 48 16.95 12.38 -26.84
C PRO A 48 16.82 10.87 -26.56
N GLU A 49 17.61 10.31 -25.66
CA GLU A 49 17.54 8.90 -25.25
C GLU A 49 17.42 8.72 -23.73
N SER A 50 17.30 9.83 -22.99
CA SER A 50 17.32 9.75 -21.53
C SER A 50 16.06 9.12 -20.94
N ASN A 51 16.27 8.36 -19.89
CA ASN A 51 15.24 7.67 -19.14
C ASN A 51 15.05 8.37 -17.80
N LEU A 52 13.84 8.92 -17.56
CA LEU A 52 13.53 9.61 -16.30
C LEU A 52 13.76 8.73 -15.05
N ASN A 53 13.68 7.40 -15.18
CA ASN A 53 14.01 6.49 -14.08
C ASN A 53 15.50 6.51 -13.73
N ASN A 54 16.38 6.64 -14.72
CA ASN A 54 17.83 6.75 -14.48
C ASN A 54 18.16 8.04 -13.73
N ALA A 55 17.47 9.14 -14.06
CA ALA A 55 17.59 10.40 -13.34
C ALA A 55 17.09 10.29 -11.88
N LEU A 56 15.95 9.63 -11.65
CA LEU A 56 15.47 9.36 -10.29
C LEU A 56 16.45 8.51 -9.49
N ASP A 57 17.04 7.48 -10.08
CA ASP A 57 18.02 6.65 -9.41
C ASP A 57 19.33 7.40 -9.12
N ALA A 58 19.73 8.33 -10.00
CA ALA A 58 20.85 9.23 -9.73
C ALA A 58 20.56 10.15 -8.53
N LEU A 59 19.36 10.73 -8.45
CA LEU A 59 18.95 11.54 -7.30
C LEU A 59 18.95 10.72 -6.00
N ARG A 60 18.45 9.47 -6.04
CA ARG A 60 18.46 8.56 -4.87
C ARG A 60 19.86 8.26 -4.37
N ARG A 61 20.80 7.96 -5.28
CA ARG A 61 22.21 7.76 -4.93
C ARG A 61 22.87 9.02 -4.34
N ASN A 62 22.30 10.20 -4.59
CA ASN A 62 22.76 11.48 -4.09
C ASN A 62 21.90 12.03 -2.92
N GLY A 63 21.20 11.17 -2.19
CA GLY A 63 20.54 11.54 -0.93
C GLY A 63 19.05 11.86 -1.05
N LEU A 64 18.42 11.67 -2.21
CA LEU A 64 16.96 11.63 -2.28
C LEU A 64 16.44 10.39 -1.53
N SER A 65 16.09 10.59 -0.26
CA SER A 65 15.60 9.52 0.61
C SER A 65 14.13 9.20 0.38
N ILE A 66 13.76 7.95 0.67
CA ILE A 66 12.37 7.52 0.87
C ILE A 66 11.71 8.27 2.03
N ASP A 67 12.46 8.71 3.03
CA ASP A 67 11.92 9.34 4.24
C ASP A 67 11.48 10.80 4.06
N GLY A 68 11.86 11.44 2.95
CA GLY A 68 11.43 12.81 2.63
C GLY A 68 9.98 12.88 2.16
N ASP A 69 9.27 13.96 2.49
CA ASP A 69 7.89 14.18 2.06
C ASP A 69 7.80 14.44 0.54
N ASN A 70 6.93 13.70 -0.15
CA ASN A 70 6.73 13.80 -1.61
C ASN A 70 5.33 13.28 -1.99
N ASP A 71 4.55 14.10 -2.67
CA ASP A 71 3.19 13.77 -3.14
C ASP A 71 3.14 12.45 -3.94
N TYR A 72 4.13 12.18 -4.80
CA TYR A 72 4.20 10.92 -5.56
C TYR A 72 4.24 9.68 -4.65
N LYS A 73 4.92 9.77 -3.50
CA LYS A 73 4.99 8.67 -2.55
C LYS A 73 3.65 8.48 -1.85
N ARG A 74 3.00 9.58 -1.48
CA ARG A 74 1.67 9.54 -0.85
C ARG A 74 0.66 8.90 -1.83
N ASP A 75 0.64 9.34 -3.08
CA ASP A 75 -0.22 8.78 -4.12
C ASP A 75 0.04 7.28 -4.36
N LEU A 76 1.31 6.87 -4.39
CA LEU A 76 1.70 5.46 -4.54
C LEU A 76 1.24 4.62 -3.34
N LEU A 77 1.43 5.11 -2.12
CA LEU A 77 0.99 4.44 -0.89
C LEU A 77 -0.54 4.38 -0.82
N ASP A 78 -1.24 5.44 -1.19
CA ASP A 78 -2.70 5.47 -1.26
C ASP A 78 -3.22 4.44 -2.26
N CYS A 79 -2.55 4.30 -3.41
CA CYS A 79 -2.86 3.24 -4.37
C CYS A 79 -2.61 1.83 -3.81
N ALA A 80 -1.51 1.62 -3.07
CA ALA A 80 -1.22 0.33 -2.43
C ALA A 80 -2.24 -0.01 -1.33
N VAL A 81 -2.59 0.97 -0.49
CA VAL A 81 -3.62 0.83 0.56
C VAL A 81 -4.99 0.57 -0.07
N GLY A 82 -5.35 1.31 -1.11
CA GLY A 82 -6.59 1.11 -1.86
C GLY A 82 -6.67 -0.29 -2.47
N ALA A 83 -5.60 -0.79 -3.08
CA ALA A 83 -5.54 -2.14 -3.62
C ALA A 83 -5.75 -3.20 -2.52
N MET A 84 -5.11 -3.06 -1.36
CA MET A 84 -5.34 -3.97 -0.22
C MET A 84 -6.78 -3.90 0.30
N ALA A 85 -7.37 -2.70 0.39
CA ALA A 85 -8.75 -2.52 0.83
C ALA A 85 -9.74 -3.19 -0.13
N PHE A 86 -9.56 -3.01 -1.44
CA PHE A 86 -10.37 -3.68 -2.46
C PHE A 86 -10.17 -5.20 -2.43
N GLY A 87 -8.94 -5.66 -2.20
CA GLY A 87 -8.61 -7.07 -1.95
C GLY A 87 -9.42 -7.64 -0.80
N SER A 88 -9.39 -7.00 0.37
CA SER A 88 -10.14 -7.45 1.55
C SER A 88 -11.64 -7.47 1.33
N GLN A 89 -12.18 -6.68 0.40
CA GLN A 89 -13.59 -6.69 0.06
C GLN A 89 -13.93 -7.76 -1.00
N GLY A 90 -12.93 -8.25 -1.75
CA GLY A 90 -13.13 -9.14 -2.89
C GLY A 90 -13.56 -8.42 -4.18
N ASN A 91 -13.26 -7.12 -4.29
CA ASN A 91 -13.81 -6.23 -5.32
C ASN A 91 -12.70 -5.65 -6.19
N ASN A 92 -13.02 -5.08 -7.36
CA ASN A 92 -12.11 -4.23 -8.14
C ASN A 92 -10.71 -4.82 -8.34
N ARG A 93 -10.64 -6.09 -8.74
CA ARG A 93 -9.36 -6.77 -8.97
C ARG A 93 -8.56 -6.03 -10.06
N PRO A 94 -7.26 -5.76 -9.83
CA PRO A 94 -6.40 -5.18 -10.84
C PRO A 94 -6.32 -6.03 -12.11
N PRO A 95 -6.07 -5.43 -13.29
CA PRO A 95 -5.79 -6.18 -14.52
C PRO A 95 -4.58 -7.10 -14.37
N ALA A 96 -4.54 -8.18 -15.16
CA ALA A 96 -3.40 -9.10 -15.17
C ALA A 96 -2.09 -8.36 -15.49
N GLY A 97 -1.04 -8.64 -14.72
CA GLY A 97 0.28 -7.99 -14.85
C GLY A 97 0.37 -6.60 -14.24
N HIS A 98 -0.73 -6.04 -13.71
CA HIS A 98 -0.68 -4.77 -12.99
C HIS A 98 0.08 -4.91 -11.67
N TRP A 99 0.98 -3.97 -11.37
CA TRP A 99 1.82 -3.99 -10.17
C TRP A 99 1.01 -4.08 -8.86
N GLY A 100 -0.19 -3.50 -8.85
CA GLY A 100 -1.11 -3.50 -7.72
C GLY A 100 -1.71 -4.87 -7.37
N GLN A 101 -1.59 -5.88 -8.24
CA GLN A 101 -2.16 -7.21 -8.04
C GLN A 101 -1.66 -7.85 -6.73
N ARG A 102 -0.36 -7.73 -6.43
CA ARG A 102 0.23 -8.27 -5.20
C ARG A 102 -0.45 -7.72 -3.93
N PHE A 103 -0.73 -6.41 -3.91
CA PHE A 103 -1.37 -5.76 -2.76
C PHE A 103 -2.83 -6.18 -2.63
N TRP A 104 -3.54 -6.30 -3.75
CA TRP A 104 -4.89 -6.84 -3.77
C TRP A 104 -4.94 -8.28 -3.24
N ASP A 105 -4.02 -9.14 -3.70
CA ASP A 105 -3.94 -10.54 -3.26
C ASP A 105 -3.66 -10.66 -1.75
N ILE A 106 -2.80 -9.80 -1.20
CA ILE A 106 -2.57 -9.72 0.25
C ILE A 106 -3.87 -9.39 0.98
N GLY A 107 -4.59 -8.35 0.52
CA GLY A 107 -5.86 -7.97 1.11
C GLY A 107 -6.90 -9.10 1.08
N ARG A 108 -7.01 -9.80 -0.06
CA ARG A 108 -7.94 -10.92 -0.22
C ARG A 108 -7.56 -12.10 0.67
N GLY A 109 -6.29 -12.49 0.68
CA GLY A 109 -5.79 -13.59 1.50
C GLY A 109 -6.00 -13.35 3.00
N GLU A 110 -5.74 -12.13 3.49
CA GLU A 110 -6.01 -11.75 4.88
C GLU A 110 -7.51 -11.80 5.22
N ALA A 111 -8.38 -11.42 4.28
CA ALA A 111 -9.81 -11.54 4.47
C ALA A 111 -10.28 -13.00 4.53
N GLU A 112 -9.77 -13.86 3.63
CA GLU A 112 -10.08 -15.29 3.62
C GLU A 112 -9.61 -15.98 4.90
N ALA A 113 -8.37 -15.76 5.30
CA ALA A 113 -7.83 -16.32 6.54
C ALA A 113 -8.62 -15.86 7.77
N ARG A 114 -9.06 -14.59 7.80
CA ARG A 114 -9.93 -14.06 8.85
C ARG A 114 -11.31 -14.71 8.84
N GLU A 115 -11.92 -14.88 7.67
CA GLU A 115 -13.22 -15.55 7.51
C GLU A 115 -13.16 -17.00 7.99
N GLU A 116 -12.10 -17.73 7.63
CA GLU A 116 -11.84 -19.10 8.10
C GLU A 116 -11.67 -19.16 9.62
N LEU A 117 -10.89 -18.24 10.21
CA LEU A 117 -10.70 -18.17 11.65
C LEU A 117 -12.01 -17.87 12.39
N ILE A 118 -12.84 -16.96 11.86
CA ILE A 118 -14.17 -16.66 12.40
C ILE A 118 -15.05 -17.90 12.36
N ALA A 119 -15.05 -18.64 11.25
CA ALA A 119 -15.83 -19.87 11.11
C ALA A 119 -15.39 -20.94 12.12
N ALA A 120 -14.08 -21.15 12.27
CA ALA A 120 -13.52 -22.10 13.24
C ALA A 120 -13.86 -21.71 14.69
N LEU A 121 -13.79 -20.41 15.02
CA LEU A 121 -14.13 -19.92 16.36
C LEU A 121 -15.62 -20.08 16.67
N LYS A 122 -16.51 -19.80 15.70
CA LYS A 122 -17.96 -20.03 15.83
C LYS A 122 -18.24 -21.51 16.09
N LEU A 123 -17.61 -22.41 15.34
CA LEU A 123 -17.77 -23.86 15.51
C LEU A 123 -17.30 -24.32 16.90
N ASN A 124 -16.10 -23.92 17.33
CA ASN A 124 -15.57 -24.28 18.64
C ASN A 124 -16.45 -23.77 19.78
N ARG A 125 -16.95 -22.54 19.66
CA ARG A 125 -17.85 -21.96 20.64
C ARG A 125 -19.17 -22.74 20.75
N GLU A 126 -19.79 -23.09 19.64
CA GLU A 126 -21.05 -23.84 19.67
C GLU A 126 -20.84 -25.26 20.22
N ASN A 127 -19.74 -25.92 19.88
CA ASN A 127 -19.39 -27.21 20.47
C ASN A 127 -19.17 -27.12 21.99
N LEU A 128 -18.47 -26.09 22.48
CA LEU A 128 -18.26 -25.87 23.91
C LEU A 128 -19.60 -25.65 24.62
N ARG A 129 -20.47 -24.82 24.06
CA ARG A 129 -21.82 -24.58 24.57
C ARG A 129 -22.64 -25.88 24.63
N ALA A 130 -22.64 -26.68 23.57
CA ALA A 130 -23.37 -27.95 23.51
C ALA A 130 -22.85 -28.98 24.53
N CYS A 131 -21.52 -29.05 24.70
CA CYS A 131 -20.90 -29.88 25.73
C CYS A 131 -21.33 -29.45 27.14
N GLN A 132 -21.30 -28.14 27.43
CA GLN A 132 -21.76 -27.62 28.72
C GLN A 132 -23.24 -27.96 28.97
N ALA A 133 -24.11 -27.77 27.98
CA ALA A 133 -25.54 -28.06 28.11
C ALA A 133 -25.79 -29.55 28.40
N THR A 134 -25.13 -30.45 27.67
CA THR A 134 -25.27 -31.90 27.86
C THR A 134 -24.80 -32.32 29.25
N ILE A 135 -23.66 -31.79 29.70
CA ILE A 135 -23.06 -32.20 30.97
C ILE A 135 -23.82 -31.63 32.17
N HIS A 136 -24.37 -30.42 32.04
CA HIS A 136 -25.32 -29.89 33.02
C HIS A 136 -26.53 -30.82 33.19
N LEU A 137 -27.09 -31.34 32.09
CA LEU A 137 -28.19 -32.31 32.13
C LEU A 137 -27.78 -33.66 32.76
N CYS A 138 -26.52 -34.08 32.58
CA CYS A 138 -25.98 -35.30 33.19
C CYS A 138 -25.54 -35.15 34.65
N GLY A 139 -25.70 -33.97 35.26
CA GLY A 139 -25.55 -33.77 36.70
C GLY A 139 -24.12 -33.60 37.21
N GLY A 140 -23.13 -33.18 36.39
CA GLY A 140 -21.80 -32.92 36.96
C GLY A 140 -20.77 -32.16 36.12
N PHE A 141 -20.31 -31.03 36.67
CA PHE A 141 -18.93 -30.50 36.55
C PHE A 141 -18.54 -29.78 37.85
N ASP A 142 -17.25 -29.64 38.11
CA ASP A 142 -16.70 -28.66 39.06
C ASP A 142 -17.15 -27.24 38.65
N PRO A 143 -17.76 -26.44 39.56
CA PRO A 143 -18.12 -25.05 39.29
C PRO A 143 -16.99 -24.21 38.66
N ALA A 144 -15.73 -24.48 39.00
CA ALA A 144 -14.58 -23.79 38.41
C ALA A 144 -14.52 -23.98 36.88
N TYR A 145 -14.69 -25.22 36.40
CA TYR A 145 -14.67 -25.52 34.97
C TYR A 145 -15.80 -24.80 34.21
N VAL A 146 -17.00 -24.74 34.79
CA VAL A 146 -18.15 -24.06 34.16
C VAL A 146 -17.87 -22.56 34.03
N ASN A 147 -17.34 -21.94 35.09
CA ASN A 147 -16.98 -20.53 35.10
C ASN A 147 -15.90 -20.21 34.06
N ASP A 148 -14.85 -21.03 33.97
CA ASP A 148 -13.76 -20.83 33.01
C ASP A 148 -14.24 -20.94 31.56
N ALA A 149 -15.07 -21.93 31.27
CA ALA A 149 -15.63 -22.10 29.93
C ALA A 149 -16.63 -20.99 29.56
N GLN A 150 -17.42 -20.48 30.51
CA GLN A 150 -18.25 -19.28 30.29
C GLN A 150 -17.40 -18.03 30.03
N ALA A 151 -16.31 -17.85 30.76
CA ALA A 151 -15.38 -16.76 30.53
C ALA A 151 -14.73 -16.86 29.13
N ALA A 152 -14.32 -18.05 28.70
CA ALA A 152 -13.79 -18.28 27.36
C ALA A 152 -14.82 -17.99 26.26
N MET A 153 -16.08 -18.38 26.44
CA MET A 153 -17.15 -18.04 25.51
C MET A 153 -17.37 -16.53 25.41
N LYS A 154 -17.30 -15.81 26.55
CA LYS A 154 -17.39 -14.34 26.56
C LYS A 154 -16.25 -13.68 25.78
N VAL A 155 -15.03 -14.18 25.91
CA VAL A 155 -13.90 -13.68 25.10
C VAL A 155 -14.12 -13.95 23.61
N ALA A 156 -14.61 -15.14 23.26
CA ALA A 156 -14.94 -15.48 21.88
C ALA A 156 -16.07 -14.60 21.31
N ASP A 157 -17.10 -14.32 22.11
CA ASP A 157 -18.16 -13.35 21.83
C ASP A 157 -17.60 -11.97 21.48
N GLU A 158 -16.77 -11.43 22.37
CA GLU A 158 -16.17 -10.10 22.21
C GLU A 158 -15.26 -10.03 20.96
N ALA A 159 -14.54 -11.10 20.66
CA ALA A 159 -13.72 -11.19 19.45
C ALA A 159 -14.58 -11.24 18.18
N LEU A 160 -15.63 -12.07 18.16
CA LEU A 160 -16.55 -12.18 17.02
C LEU A 160 -17.31 -10.89 16.77
N ALA A 161 -17.72 -10.17 17.82
CA ALA A 161 -18.44 -8.91 17.72
C ALA A 161 -17.67 -7.82 16.95
N LYS A 162 -16.33 -7.88 16.92
CA LYS A 162 -15.51 -6.92 16.14
C LYS A 162 -15.65 -7.10 14.62
N PHE A 163 -16.18 -8.23 14.17
CA PHE A 163 -16.28 -8.61 12.77
C PHE A 163 -17.71 -8.92 12.32
N SER A 164 -18.67 -8.89 13.24
CA SER A 164 -20.09 -8.91 12.91
C SER A 164 -20.50 -7.53 12.39
N ILE A 165 -20.85 -7.47 11.11
CA ILE A 165 -21.49 -6.30 10.48
C ILE A 165 -22.94 -6.24 10.95
#